data_AF-A0A3D9HZ70-F1
#
_entry.id   AF-A0A3D9HZ70-F1
#
_cell.length_a   1.000
_cell.length_b   1.000
_cell.length_c   1.000
_cell.angle_alpha   90.00
_cell.angle_beta   90.00
_cell.angle_gamma   90.00
#
_symmetry.space_group_name_H-M   'P 1'
#
loop_
_entity.id
_entity.type
_entity.pdbx_description
1 polymer ?
#
loop_
_entity_poly.entity_id
_entity_poly.type
_entity_poly.pdbx_seq_one_letter_code
_entity_poly.pdbx_strand_id
1 'polypeptide(L)' 'MNRHIPKSGKEVFESYEWLFREKLESLDHLTREMWKELRWVGVPTKKIPEVIGEFFAYLWEDVADKAEKEAKYRRVRE' A
#
# COMPACT_ATOMS: atom_id res chain seq x y z
N MET A 1 14.31 30.32 -0.07
CA MET A 1 13.80 29.05 0.49
C MET A 1 14.90 28.02 0.38
N ASN A 2 15.44 27.54 1.51
CA ASN A 2 16.38 26.41 1.50
C ASN A 2 15.59 25.14 1.19
N ARG A 3 15.75 24.58 -0.02
CA ARG A 3 15.29 23.22 -0.31
C ARG A 3 16.23 22.26 0.38
N HIS A 4 15.71 21.49 1.34
CA HIS A 4 16.43 20.35 1.86
C HIS A 4 16.53 19.29 0.75
N ILE A 5 17.75 18.98 0.32
CA ILE A 5 18.03 17.89 -0.61
C ILE A 5 18.53 16.71 0.23
N PRO A 6 17.86 15.54 0.22
CA PRO A 6 18.35 14.36 0.91
C PRO A 6 19.68 13.90 0.35
N LYS A 7 20.62 13.52 1.22
CA LYS A 7 21.99 13.10 0.89
C LYS A 7 22.16 11.58 0.86
N SER A 8 21.15 10.83 1.30
CA SER A 8 21.16 9.37 1.29
C SER A 8 19.76 8.77 1.19
N GLY A 9 19.66 7.51 0.75
CA GLY A 9 18.39 6.78 0.75
C GLY A 9 17.80 6.58 2.15
N LYS A 10 18.65 6.51 3.18
CA LYS A 10 18.21 6.43 4.58
C LYS A 10 17.47 7.70 5.02
N GLU A 11 18.00 8.87 4.67
CA GLU A 11 17.38 10.16 4.99
C GLU A 11 16.03 10.35 4.26
N VAL A 12 15.95 9.85 3.02
CA VAL A 12 14.65 9.75 2.33
C VAL A 12 13.71 8.86 3.13
N PHE A 13 14.11 7.64 3.49
CA PHE A 13 13.24 6.73 4.22
C PHE A 13 12.76 7.30 5.56
N GLU A 14 13.65 7.89 6.34
CA GLU A 14 13.33 8.55 7.62
C GLU A 14 12.30 9.68 7.44
N SER A 15 12.41 10.47 6.36
CA SER A 15 11.44 11.53 6.07
C SER A 15 10.04 11.02 5.70
N TYR A 16 9.93 9.77 5.25
CA TYR A 16 8.67 9.12 4.89
C TYR A 16 8.16 8.14 5.97
N GLU A 17 8.95 7.83 7.01
CA GLU A 17 8.61 6.81 8.01
C GLU A 17 7.23 7.05 8.63
N TRP A 18 6.95 8.30 9.04
CA TRP A 18 5.68 8.66 9.64
C TRP A 18 4.49 8.40 8.70
N LEU A 19 4.66 8.69 7.40
CA LEU A 19 3.62 8.48 6.39
C LEU A 19 3.40 6.98 6.16
N PHE A 20 4.48 6.20 6.07
CA PHE A 20 4.37 4.75 6.00
C PHE A 20 3.66 4.18 7.23
N ARG A 21 3.99 4.65 8.43
CA ARG A 21 3.35 4.23 9.68
C ARG A 21 1.85 4.50 9.66
N GLU A 22 1.43 5.72 9.31
CA GLU A 22 0.02 6.11 9.24
C GLU A 22 -0.77 5.21 8.27
N LYS A 23 -0.19 4.90 7.09
CA LYS A 23 -0.84 4.03 6.11
C LYS A 23 -0.87 2.57 6.54
N LEU A 24 0.18 2.09 7.20
CA LEU A 24 0.21 0.73 7.75
C LEU A 24 -0.81 0.55 8.89
N GLU A 25 -0.99 1.55 9.75
CA GLU A 25 -2.02 1.54 10.81
C GLU A 25 -3.43 1.49 10.21
N SER A 26 -3.69 2.32 9.19
CA SER A 26 -4.97 2.29 8.46
C SER A 26 -5.20 0.92 7.79
N LEU A 27 -4.15 0.33 7.22
CA LEU A 27 -4.22 -0.98 6.58
C LEU A 27 -4.45 -2.10 7.60
N ASP A 28 -3.83 -2.06 8.78
CA ASP A 28 -4.07 -3.03 9.87
C ASP A 28 -5.54 -3.02 10.28
N HIS A 29 -6.12 -1.83 10.48
CA HIS A 29 -7.54 -1.70 10.81
C HIS A 29 -8.45 -2.33 9.75
N LEU A 30 -8.22 -2.03 8.47
CA LEU A 30 -8.99 -2.63 7.37
C LEU A 30 -8.81 -4.15 7.30
N THR A 31 -7.59 -4.62 7.50
CA THR A 31 -7.25 -6.05 7.46
C THR A 31 -7.97 -6.81 8.57
N ARG A 32 -8.12 -6.22 9.76
CA ARG A 32 -8.89 -6.82 10.88
C ARG A 32 -10.39 -6.88 10.58
N GLU A 33 -10.96 -5.87 9.95
CA GLU A 33 -12.37 -5.93 9.53
C GLU A 33 -12.57 -7.01 8.46
N MET A 34 -11.71 -7.05 7.43
CA MET A 34 -11.75 -8.11 6.42
C MET A 34 -11.57 -9.50 7.02
N TRP A 35 -10.71 -9.65 8.04
CA TRP A 35 -10.56 -10.91 8.76
C TRP A 35 -11.88 -11.40 9.37
N LYS A 36 -12.65 -10.49 9.99
CA LYS A 36 -13.95 -10.83 10.58
C LYS A 36 -14.92 -11.32 9.50
N GLU A 37 -14.98 -10.60 8.38
CA GLU A 37 -15.83 -10.96 7.24
C GLU A 37 -15.45 -12.31 6.63
N LEU A 38 -14.15 -12.56 6.41
CA LEU A 38 -13.66 -13.84 5.88
C LEU A 38 -13.99 -14.99 6.82
N ARG A 39 -13.87 -14.78 8.14
CA ARG A 39 -14.29 -15.77 9.12
C ARG A 39 -15.80 -16.01 9.09
N TRP A 40 -16.60 -14.96 8.91
CA TRP A 40 -18.06 -15.05 8.85
C TRP A 40 -18.55 -15.87 7.65
N VAL A 41 -17.90 -15.72 6.49
CA VAL A 41 -18.20 -16.52 5.29
C VAL A 41 -17.56 -17.92 5.30
N GLY A 42 -16.95 -18.33 6.41
CA GLY A 42 -16.47 -19.70 6.63
C GLY A 42 -15.04 -19.98 6.16
N VAL A 43 -14.22 -18.97 5.86
CA VAL A 43 -12.80 -19.19 5.55
C VAL A 43 -12.09 -19.69 6.81
N PRO A 44 -11.34 -20.81 6.74
CA PRO A 44 -10.58 -21.30 7.88
C PRO A 44 -9.59 -20.24 8.38
N THR A 45 -9.58 -19.94 9.68
CA THR A 45 -8.72 -18.90 10.28
C THR A 45 -7.24 -19.02 9.87
N LYS A 46 -6.74 -20.25 9.72
CA LYS A 46 -5.36 -20.53 9.28
C LYS A 46 -5.06 -20.13 7.82
N LYS A 47 -6.09 -19.97 6.99
CA LYS A 47 -6.03 -19.59 5.57
C LYS A 47 -6.31 -18.11 5.34
N ILE A 48 -6.89 -17.41 6.31
CA ILE A 48 -7.19 -15.98 6.19
C ILE A 48 -5.93 -15.14 5.88
N PRO A 49 -4.77 -15.32 6.54
CA PRO A 49 -3.55 -14.56 6.20
C PRO A 49 -3.11 -14.70 4.74
N GLU A 50 -3.22 -15.92 4.19
CA GLU A 50 -2.88 -16.24 2.80
C GLU A 50 -3.80 -15.51 1.82
N VAL A 51 -5.12 -15.60 2.04
CA VAL A 51 -6.13 -14.92 1.20
C VAL A 51 -5.94 -13.39 1.22
N ILE A 52 -5.72 -12.82 2.40
CA ILE A 52 -5.48 -11.40 2.56
C ILE A 52 -4.19 -10.97 1.84
N GLY A 53 -3.13 -11.77 1.96
CA GLY A 53 -1.85 -11.51 1.31
C GLY A 53 -1.95 -11.53 -0.22
N GLU A 54 -2.65 -12.53 -0.77
CA GLU A 54 -2.92 -12.63 -2.21
C GLU A 54 -3.72 -11.42 -2.72
N PHE A 55 -4.77 -11.02 -1.99
CA PHE A 55 -5.57 -9.86 -2.36
C PHE A 55 -4.75 -8.56 -2.32
N PHE A 56 -3.91 -8.39 -1.31
CA PHE A 56 -3.02 -7.23 -1.20
C PHE A 56 -2.03 -7.16 -2.35
N ALA A 57 -1.38 -8.29 -2.69
CA ALA A 57 -0.43 -8.35 -3.81
C ALA A 57 -1.10 -7.98 -5.13
N TYR A 58 -2.26 -8.56 -5.42
CA TYR A 58 -3.04 -8.24 -6.62
C TYR A 58 -3.41 -6.74 -6.68
N LEU A 59 -3.91 -6.18 -5.57
CA LEU A 59 -4.33 -4.78 -5.54
C LEU A 59 -3.12 -3.83 -5.71
N TRP A 60 -1.98 -4.18 -5.12
CA TRP A 60 -0.76 -3.41 -5.27
C TRP A 60 -0.30 -3.34 -6.73
N GLU A 61 -0.28 -4.47 -7.43
CA GLU A 61 0.06 -4.54 -8.86
C GLU A 61 -0.90 -3.72 -9.71
N ASP A 62 -2.21 -3.85 -9.50
CA ASP A 62 -3.23 -3.08 -10.24
C ASP A 62 -3.09 -1.56 -10.04
N VAL A 63 -2.82 -1.11 -8.80
CA VAL A 63 -2.61 0.30 -8.49
C VAL A 63 -1.32 0.83 -9.14
N ALA A 64 -0.23 0.06 -9.08
CA ALA A 64 1.04 0.42 -9.70
C ALA A 64 0.89 0.57 -11.22
N ASP A 65 0.24 -0.38 -11.87
CA ASP A 65 -0.05 -0.38 -13.30
C ASP A 65 -0.89 0.84 -13.72
N LYS A 66 -1.93 1.16 -12.94
CA LYS A 66 -2.78 2.34 -13.19
C LYS A 66 -1.99 3.63 -13.06
N ALA A 67 -1.17 3.77 -12.02
CA ALA A 67 -0.34 4.94 -11.81
C ALA A 67 0.66 5.16 -12.95
N GLU A 68 1.27 4.09 -13.46
CA GLU A 68 2.19 4.15 -14.60
C GLU A 68 1.46 4.59 -15.89
N LYS A 69 0.30 4.01 -16.17
CA LYS A 69 -0.53 4.39 -17.33
C LYS A 69 -0.95 5.86 -17.26
N GLU A 70 -1.41 6.34 -16.11
CA GLU A 70 -1.78 7.74 -15.91
C GLU A 70 -0.60 8.69 -16.04
N ALA A 71 0.59 8.31 -15.54
CA ALA A 71 1.80 9.10 -15.71
C ALA A 71 2.19 9.22 -17.19
N LYS A 72 2.05 8.14 -17.96
CA LYS A 72 2.27 8.14 -19.42
C LYS A 72 1.30 9.06 -20.14
N TYR A 73 0.01 9.04 -19.82
CA TYR A 73 -0.99 9.92 -20.44
C TYR A 73 -0.80 11.40 -20.11
N ARG A 74 -0.28 11.73 -18.91
CA ARG A 74 0.06 13.11 -18.54
C ARG A 74 1.23 13.65 -19.37
N ARG A 75 2.29 12.85 -19.54
CA ARG A 75 3.47 13.22 -20.36
C ARG A 75 3.19 13.40 -21.86
N VAL A 76 2.11 12.81 -22.38
CA VAL A 76 1.70 12.95 -23.79
C VAL A 76 0.85 14.19 -24.02
N ARG A 77 0.27 14.77 -22.96
CA ARG A 77 -0.58 15.98 -23.02
C ARG A 77 0.16 17.29 -22.72
N GLU A 78 1.37 17.21 -22.20
CA GLU A 78 2.31 18.32 -21.97
C GLU A 78 3.23 18.50 -23.19
#